data_AF-A0A950FKP0-F1
#
_entry.id   AF-A0A950FKP0-F1
#
_cell.length_a   1.000
_cell.length_b   1.000
_cell.length_c   1.000
_cell.angle_alpha   90.00
_cell.angle_beta   90.00
_cell.angle_gamma   90.00
#
_symmetry.space_group_name_H-M   'P 1'
#
loop_
_entity.id
_entity.type
_entity.pdbx_description
1 polymer ?
#
loop_
_entity_poly.entity_id
_entity_poly.type
_entity_poly.pdbx_seq_one_letter_code
_entity_poly.pdbx_strand_id
1 'polypeptide(L)'
;IYERAWHLYYSPEHIETLFKRTVACGASTARLAAMIFDFYGSHAFERVHPLQSGLIRRKVRRQRRSGLPREKLLPFSIRRVREIFSTYVPALWFRLKLESTRRRIMNDPTSTTYTDLALSPVEDDLESDKLGLLQNTEAARRVTQQARLKAAALQRVEERRAV
;
A
#
# COMPACT_ATOMS: atom_id res chain seq x y z
N ILE A 1 2.59 20.38 3.07
CA ILE A 1 1.82 19.70 1.98
C ILE A 1 2.12 18.20 1.95
N TYR A 2 3.40 17.78 1.90
CA TYR A 2 3.79 16.37 1.86
C TYR A 2 3.21 15.49 2.99
N GLU A 3 3.38 15.89 4.26
CA GLU A 3 2.86 15.14 5.41
C GLU A 3 1.33 14.96 5.35
N ARG A 4 0.61 16.01 4.97
CA ARG A 4 -0.85 15.99 4.83
C ARG A 4 -1.29 15.00 3.74
N ALA A 5 -0.53 14.85 2.67
CA ALA A 5 -0.85 13.91 1.60
C ALA A 5 -0.89 12.45 2.10
N TRP A 6 0.00 12.07 3.02
CA TRP A 6 -0.02 10.73 3.64
C TRP A 6 -1.29 10.50 4.45
N HIS A 7 -1.72 11.48 5.24
CA HIS A 7 -2.94 11.37 6.04
C HIS A 7 -4.22 11.37 5.19
N LEU A 8 -4.22 12.09 4.06
CA LEU A 8 -5.33 12.06 3.11
C LEU A 8 -5.40 10.74 2.37
N TYR A 9 -4.25 10.21 1.92
CA TYR A 9 -4.22 8.92 1.22
C TYR A 9 -4.53 7.75 2.15
N TYR A 10 -4.04 7.74 3.39
CA TYR A 10 -4.33 6.68 4.36
C TYR A 10 -5.44 7.09 5.34
N SER A 11 -6.43 7.85 4.86
CA SER A 11 -7.61 8.15 5.65
C SER A 11 -8.39 6.85 5.94
N PRO A 12 -9.13 6.77 7.06
CA PRO A 12 -9.95 5.60 7.37
C PRO A 12 -10.89 5.20 6.23
N GLU A 13 -11.50 6.19 5.58
CA GLU A 13 -12.44 6.02 4.47
C GLU A 13 -11.73 5.41 3.25
N HIS A 14 -10.56 5.94 2.88
CA HIS A 14 -9.82 5.41 1.74
C HIS A 14 -9.26 4.01 2.03
N ILE A 15 -8.82 3.72 3.25
CA ILE A 15 -8.41 2.37 3.66
C ILE A 15 -9.56 1.37 3.49
N GLU A 16 -10.79 1.75 3.86
CA GLU A 16 -11.97 0.91 3.64
C GLU A 16 -12.23 0.66 2.17
N THR A 17 -12.15 1.70 1.32
CA THR A 17 -12.26 1.56 -0.13
C THR A 17 -11.19 0.61 -0.68
N LEU A 18 -9.93 0.73 -0.26
CA LEU A 18 -8.85 -0.17 -0.69
C LEU A 18 -9.14 -1.63 -0.32
N PHE A 19 -9.67 -1.89 0.87
CA PHE A 19 -10.07 -3.24 1.26
C PHE A 19 -11.23 -3.77 0.41
N LYS A 20 -12.28 -2.98 0.20
CA LYS A 20 -13.42 -3.36 -0.65
C LYS A 20 -12.96 -3.69 -2.07
N ARG A 21 -12.11 -2.85 -2.65
CA ARG A 21 -11.50 -3.12 -3.98
C ARG A 21 -10.70 -4.41 -4.00
N THR A 22 -9.89 -4.64 -2.96
CA THR A 22 -9.06 -5.85 -2.86
C THR A 22 -9.92 -7.11 -2.80
N VAL A 23 -11.04 -7.07 -2.07
CA VAL A 23 -11.99 -8.19 -2.01
C VAL A 23 -12.66 -8.42 -3.35
N ALA A 24 -13.19 -7.37 -3.99
CA ALA A 24 -13.81 -7.46 -5.32
C ALA A 24 -12.86 -8.01 -6.39
N CYS A 25 -11.57 -7.64 -6.34
CA CYS A 25 -10.54 -8.17 -7.24
C CYS A 25 -10.04 -9.58 -6.86
N GLY A 26 -10.49 -10.18 -5.75
CA GLY A 26 -10.00 -11.49 -5.28
C GLY A 26 -8.55 -11.48 -4.80
N ALA A 27 -7.99 -10.32 -4.43
CA ALA A 27 -6.62 -10.18 -3.97
C ALA A 27 -6.47 -10.36 -2.44
N SER A 28 -5.23 -10.53 -1.97
CA SER A 28 -4.98 -10.76 -0.54
C SER A 28 -5.16 -9.50 0.31
N THR A 29 -6.26 -9.44 1.06
CA THR A 29 -6.50 -8.36 2.04
C THR A 29 -5.48 -8.33 3.17
N ALA A 30 -4.92 -9.49 3.55
CA ALA A 30 -3.85 -9.58 4.54
C ALA A 30 -2.57 -8.90 4.05
N ARG A 31 -2.21 -9.11 2.78
CA ARG A 31 -1.06 -8.46 2.14
C ARG A 31 -1.27 -6.95 2.04
N LEU A 32 -2.47 -6.50 1.67
CA LEU A 32 -2.80 -5.06 1.66
C LEU A 32 -2.67 -4.46 3.06
N ALA A 33 -3.22 -5.11 4.08
CA ALA A 33 -3.12 -4.63 5.46
C ALA A 33 -1.66 -4.50 5.93
N ALA A 34 -0.81 -5.47 5.57
CA ALA A 34 0.62 -5.40 5.84
C ALA A 34 1.29 -4.21 5.12
N MET A 35 0.97 -3.99 3.85
CA MET A 35 1.49 -2.84 3.09
C MET A 35 1.02 -1.50 3.65
N ILE A 36 -0.26 -1.35 4.00
CA ILE A 36 -0.78 -0.12 4.63
C ILE A 36 -0.05 0.14 5.95
N PHE A 37 0.12 -0.90 6.77
CA PHE A 37 0.83 -0.78 8.04
C PHE A 37 2.29 -0.37 7.84
N ASP A 38 2.98 -0.99 6.87
CA ASP A 38 4.38 -0.67 6.59
C ASP A 38 4.54 0.75 6.02
N PHE A 39 3.74 1.12 5.03
CA PHE A 39 3.84 2.43 4.37
C PHE A 39 3.41 3.57 5.29
N TYR A 40 2.19 3.51 5.81
CA TYR A 40 1.66 4.57 6.66
C TYR A 40 2.26 4.55 8.06
N GLY A 41 2.45 3.36 8.65
CA GLY A 41 2.99 3.24 10.00
C GLY A 41 4.42 3.75 10.11
N SER A 42 5.26 3.49 9.10
CA SER A 42 6.63 4.03 9.04
C SER A 42 6.65 5.55 8.99
N HIS A 43 5.76 6.16 8.20
CA HIS A 43 5.64 7.60 8.12
C HIS A 43 5.04 8.21 9.39
N ALA A 44 3.91 7.68 9.88
CA ALA A 44 3.15 8.24 11.00
C ALA A 44 3.83 8.06 12.36
N PHE A 45 4.45 6.89 12.61
CA PHE A 45 4.99 6.56 13.93
C PHE A 45 6.52 6.61 14.01
N GLU A 46 7.22 6.12 12.97
CA GLU A 46 8.69 6.17 12.94
C GLU A 46 9.24 7.46 12.31
N ARG A 47 8.39 8.26 11.65
CA ARG A 47 8.76 9.51 10.95
C ARG A 47 9.88 9.30 9.94
N VAL A 48 9.81 8.19 9.20
CA VAL A 48 10.75 7.84 8.14
C VAL A 48 10.01 7.43 6.89
N HIS A 49 10.70 7.50 5.75
CA HIS A 49 10.19 6.94 4.52
C HIS A 49 10.08 5.41 4.64
N PRO A 50 9.00 4.77 4.14
CA PRO A 50 8.83 3.33 4.30
C PRO A 50 9.93 2.49 3.66
N LEU A 51 10.55 2.96 2.58
CA LEU A 51 11.73 2.28 2.01
C LEU A 51 12.99 2.34 2.89
N GLN A 52 12.98 3.13 3.96
CA GLN A 52 14.09 3.28 4.92
C GLN A 52 13.73 2.75 6.31
N SER A 53 12.50 2.27 6.50
CA SER A 53 12.04 1.71 7.76
C SER A 53 12.25 0.19 7.79
N GLY A 54 11.99 -0.36 8.96
CA GLY A 54 11.79 -1.80 9.14
C GLY A 54 10.79 -2.00 10.27
N LEU A 55 10.67 -3.23 10.77
CA LEU A 55 9.74 -3.52 11.86
C LEU A 55 10.06 -2.75 13.15
N ILE A 56 11.34 -2.70 13.54
CA ILE A 56 11.80 -1.99 14.72
C ILE A 56 13.11 -1.29 14.41
N ARG A 57 13.14 0.03 14.60
CA ARG A 57 14.37 0.82 14.47
C ARG A 57 15.37 0.45 15.55
N ARG A 58 16.53 -0.08 15.18
CA ARG A 58 17.65 -0.28 16.11
C ARG A 58 18.44 1.02 16.25
N LYS A 59 18.49 1.59 17.46
CA LYS A 59 19.39 2.69 17.82
C LYS A 59 20.44 2.16 18.79
N VAL A 60 21.72 2.26 18.42
CA VAL A 60 22.83 1.78 19.26
C VAL A 60 23.56 2.96 19.88
N ARG A 61 23.68 3.00 21.21
CA ARG A 61 24.37 4.10 21.95
C ARG A 61 25.78 4.40 21.44
N ARG A 62 26.49 3.38 20.96
CA ARG A 62 27.88 3.49 20.48
C ARG A 62 27.98 4.07 19.06
N GLN A 63 26.90 4.04 18.27
CA GLN A 63 26.86 4.62 16.93
C GLN A 63 26.62 6.14 17.05
N ARG A 64 27.66 6.92 16.82
CA ARG A 64 27.65 8.40 16.87
C ARG A 64 28.46 8.95 15.71
N ARG A 65 28.18 10.20 15.31
CA ARG A 65 29.04 10.93 14.37
C ARG A 65 30.40 11.18 15.04
N SER A 66 31.48 11.15 14.25
CA SER A 66 32.80 11.55 14.71
C SER A 66 32.76 12.98 15.27
N GLY A 67 33.40 13.21 16.41
CA GLY A 67 33.42 14.53 17.09
C GLY A 67 32.34 14.76 18.15
N LEU A 68 31.24 14.00 18.19
CA LEU A 68 30.22 14.14 19.25
C LEU A 68 30.58 13.30 20.49
N PRO A 69 30.33 13.72 21.74
CA PRO A 69 30.65 12.95 22.94
C PRO A 69 29.84 11.65 23.06
N ARG A 70 30.35 10.66 23.81
CA ARG A 70 29.63 9.41 24.09
C ARG A 70 28.54 9.68 25.13
N GLU A 71 27.31 9.34 24.81
CA GLU A 71 26.20 9.46 25.74
C GLU A 71 26.33 8.45 26.90
N LYS A 72 25.98 8.88 28.13
CA LYS A 72 25.93 8.00 29.30
C LYS A 72 24.86 6.92 29.12
N LEU A 73 25.04 5.77 29.76
CA LEU A 73 24.17 4.61 29.57
C LEU A 73 22.73 4.87 30.01
N LEU A 74 22.53 5.36 31.23
CA LEU A 74 21.20 5.62 31.82
C LEU A 74 20.33 6.59 31.00
N PRO A 75 20.78 7.82 30.66
CA PRO A 75 19.94 8.75 29.91
C PRO A 75 19.61 8.23 28.52
N PHE A 76 20.55 7.55 27.86
CA PHE A 76 20.29 6.89 26.57
C PHE A 76 19.17 5.85 26.71
N SER A 77 19.26 4.95 27.69
CA SER A 77 18.30 3.86 27.87
C SER A 77 16.90 4.36 28.20
N ILE A 78 16.78 5.33 29.12
CA ILE A 78 15.48 5.92 29.50
C ILE A 78 14.83 6.60 28.29
N ARG A 79 15.58 7.43 27.55
CA ARG A 79 15.08 8.06 26.33
C ARG A 79 14.67 7.01 25.30
N ARG A 80 15.47 5.96 25.12
CA ARG A 80 15.19 4.91 24.13
C ARG A 80 13.93 4.14 24.46
N VAL A 81 13.72 3.79 25.72
CA VAL A 81 12.50 3.10 26.18
C VAL A 81 11.27 3.98 25.92
N ARG A 82 11.33 5.27 26.30
CA ARG A 82 10.25 6.22 26.04
C ARG A 82 9.92 6.33 24.54
N GLU A 83 10.94 6.46 23.69
CA GLU A 83 10.75 6.50 22.24
C GLU A 83 10.03 5.25 21.72
N ILE A 84 10.47 4.06 22.14
CA ILE A 84 9.86 2.79 21.75
C ILE A 84 8.38 2.78 22.12
N PHE A 85 8.04 3.10 23.37
CA PHE A 85 6.64 3.11 23.79
C PHE A 85 5.82 4.15 23.02
N SER A 86 6.33 5.38 22.85
CA SER A 86 5.61 6.43 22.12
C SER A 86 5.39 6.12 20.64
N THR A 87 6.23 5.26 20.03
CA THR A 87 6.13 4.89 18.62
C THR A 87 5.30 3.62 18.43
N TYR A 88 5.60 2.54 19.15
CA TYR A 88 5.03 1.22 18.85
C TYR A 88 3.70 0.96 19.55
N VAL A 89 3.38 1.63 20.67
CA VAL A 89 2.04 1.51 21.28
C VAL A 89 0.95 2.04 20.34
N PRO A 90 1.03 3.28 19.82
CA PRO A 90 0.02 3.75 18.87
C PRO A 90 0.07 3.00 17.54
N ALA A 91 1.25 2.55 17.09
CA ALA A 91 1.35 1.71 15.89
C ALA A 91 0.62 0.37 16.07
N LEU A 92 0.77 -0.29 17.24
CA LEU A 92 0.05 -1.51 17.57
C LEU A 92 -1.46 -1.25 17.58
N TRP A 93 -1.91 -0.17 18.20
CA TRP A 93 -3.33 0.20 18.21
C TRP A 93 -3.88 0.43 16.81
N PHE A 94 -3.12 1.12 15.95
CA PHE A 94 -3.47 1.29 14.54
C PHE A 94 -3.55 -0.06 13.80
N ARG A 95 -2.60 -0.98 14.05
CA ARG A 95 -2.60 -2.32 13.44
C ARG A 95 -3.83 -3.13 13.84
N LEU A 96 -4.26 -3.03 15.11
CA LEU A 96 -5.47 -3.68 15.61
C LEU A 96 -6.73 -3.09 14.99
N LYS A 97 -6.81 -1.75 14.88
CA LYS A 97 -7.92 -1.06 14.20
C LYS A 97 -8.00 -1.47 12.73
N LEU A 98 -6.86 -1.51 12.04
CA LEU A 98 -6.77 -1.95 10.65
C LEU A 98 -7.24 -3.41 10.47
N GLU A 99 -6.86 -4.29 11.39
CA GLU A 99 -7.29 -5.69 11.37
C GLU A 99 -8.79 -5.83 11.62
N SER A 100 -9.34 -5.05 12.54
CA SER A 100 -10.77 -5.00 12.82
C SER A 100 -11.55 -4.57 11.57
N THR A 101 -11.12 -3.50 10.90
CA THR A 101 -11.73 -3.03 9.64
C THR A 101 -11.63 -4.09 8.55
N ARG A 102 -10.47 -4.73 8.38
CA ARG A 102 -10.26 -5.81 7.41
C ARG A 102 -11.23 -6.97 7.62
N ARG A 103 -11.34 -7.46 8.86
CA ARG A 103 -12.24 -8.57 9.22
C ARG A 103 -13.71 -8.20 9.00
N ARG A 104 -14.10 -6.98 9.38
CA ARG A 104 -15.46 -6.47 9.15
C ARG A 104 -15.83 -6.50 7.67
N ILE A 105 -14.94 -6.02 6.79
CA ILE A 105 -15.20 -6.00 5.34
C ILE A 105 -15.19 -7.41 4.75
N MET A 106 -14.28 -8.29 5.18
CA MET A 106 -14.26 -9.67 4.71
C MET A 106 -15.50 -10.47 5.10
N ASN A 107 -16.09 -10.18 6.26
CA ASN A 107 -17.29 -10.84 6.73
C ASN A 107 -18.56 -10.29 6.05
N ASP A 108 -18.47 -9.16 5.35
CA ASP A 108 -19.59 -8.56 4.64
C ASP A 108 -19.75 -9.21 3.25
N PRO A 109 -20.83 -9.96 2.98
CA PRO A 109 -21.01 -10.62 1.70
C PRO A 109 -21.16 -9.63 0.53
N THR A 110 -21.59 -8.39 0.80
CA THR A 110 -21.76 -7.36 -0.24
C THR A 110 -20.43 -6.85 -0.79
N SER A 111 -19.32 -7.08 -0.08
CA SER A 111 -17.99 -6.62 -0.47
C SER A 111 -17.46 -7.28 -1.75
N THR A 112 -17.97 -8.48 -2.10
CA THR A 112 -17.56 -9.20 -3.30
C THR A 112 -18.09 -8.54 -4.59
N THR A 113 -19.27 -7.93 -4.52
CA THR A 113 -19.93 -7.24 -5.65
C THR A 113 -19.58 -5.75 -5.68
N TYR A 114 -18.59 -5.31 -4.90
CA TYR A 114 -18.22 -3.91 -4.85
C TYR A 114 -17.62 -3.43 -6.18
N THR A 115 -18.10 -2.29 -6.66
CA THR A 115 -17.57 -1.61 -7.86
C THR A 115 -17.53 -0.10 -7.65
N ASP A 116 -16.54 0.55 -8.26
CA ASP A 116 -16.37 1.99 -8.27
C ASP A 116 -15.64 2.45 -9.55
N LEU A 117 -15.39 3.75 -9.69
CA LEU A 117 -14.69 4.31 -10.85
C LEU A 117 -13.28 3.71 -11.07
N ALA A 118 -12.61 3.22 -10.04
CA ALA A 118 -11.28 2.61 -10.20
C ALA A 118 -11.36 1.15 -10.66
N LEU A 119 -12.50 0.50 -10.43
CA LEU A 119 -12.80 -0.87 -10.85
C LEU A 119 -13.68 -0.94 -12.10
N SER A 120 -14.11 0.20 -12.65
CA SER A 120 -14.90 0.21 -13.87
C SER A 120 -14.12 -0.44 -15.00
N PRO A 121 -14.76 -1.32 -15.79
CA PRO A 121 -14.10 -1.91 -16.96
C PRO A 121 -13.64 -0.80 -17.90
N VAL A 122 -12.47 -1.00 -18.51
CA VAL A 122 -11.97 -0.09 -19.55
C VAL A 122 -12.84 -0.29 -20.78
N GLU A 123 -13.58 0.74 -21.19
CA GLU A 123 -14.33 0.72 -22.45
C GLU A 123 -13.35 0.66 -23.65
N ASP A 124 -13.70 -0.15 -24.66
CA ASP A 124 -12.85 -0.61 -25.78
C ASP A 124 -11.88 0.42 -26.37
N ASP A 125 -10.69 -0.10 -26.76
CA ASP A 125 -9.59 0.35 -27.65
C ASP A 125 -9.27 1.85 -27.87
N LEU A 126 -10.27 2.72 -27.91
CA LEU A 126 -10.20 4.16 -28.18
C LEU A 126 -9.59 4.97 -27.03
N GLU A 127 -9.74 4.56 -25.77
CA GLU A 127 -9.10 5.22 -24.62
C GLU A 127 -7.57 5.00 -24.60
N SER A 128 -7.12 3.80 -24.99
CA SER A 128 -5.69 3.45 -25.04
C SER A 128 -4.95 4.21 -26.15
N ASP A 129 -5.60 4.45 -27.29
CA ASP A 129 -5.01 5.23 -28.38
C ASP A 129 -4.98 6.74 -28.09
N LYS A 130 -5.84 7.24 -27.20
CA LYS A 130 -5.86 8.63 -26.72
C LYS A 130 -4.82 8.92 -25.63
N LEU A 131 -4.34 7.90 -24.94
CA LEU A 131 -3.30 8.06 -23.91
C LEU A 131 -1.94 8.34 -24.56
N GLY A 132 -1.59 9.62 -24.69
CA GLY A 132 -0.34 10.07 -25.31
C GLY A 132 0.91 9.36 -24.76
N LEU A 133 0.94 9.03 -23.46
CA LEU A 133 2.04 8.27 -22.85
C LEU A 133 2.31 6.92 -23.55
N LEU A 134 1.26 6.22 -23.99
CA LEU A 134 1.36 4.92 -24.64
C LEU A 134 1.81 5.02 -26.11
N GLN A 135 1.62 6.19 -26.73
CA GLN A 135 1.96 6.44 -28.13
C GLN A 135 3.31 7.14 -28.30
N ASN A 136 3.85 7.77 -27.26
CA ASN A 136 5.07 8.58 -27.34
C ASN A 136 6.34 7.80 -27.68
N THR A 137 6.39 6.50 -27.40
CA THR A 137 7.58 5.68 -27.67
C THR A 137 7.22 4.40 -28.41
N GLU A 138 8.11 3.95 -29.29
CA GLU A 138 7.93 2.68 -30.02
C GLU A 138 7.83 1.49 -29.06
N ALA A 139 8.61 1.50 -27.98
CA ALA A 139 8.56 0.47 -26.93
C ALA A 139 7.18 0.39 -26.27
N ALA A 140 6.57 1.54 -25.93
CA ALA A 140 5.23 1.57 -25.35
C ALA A 140 4.18 1.01 -26.32
N ARG A 141 4.24 1.39 -27.61
CA ARG A 141 3.34 0.85 -28.66
C ARG A 141 3.48 -0.67 -28.84
N ARG A 142 4.70 -1.20 -28.77
CA ARG A 142 4.93 -2.65 -28.84
C ARG A 142 4.31 -3.38 -27.66
N VAL A 143 4.43 -2.82 -26.45
CA VAL A 143 3.84 -3.42 -25.23
C VAL A 143 2.32 -3.39 -25.28
N THR A 144 1.71 -2.29 -25.73
CA THR A 144 0.24 -2.22 -25.89
C THR A 144 -0.26 -3.20 -26.93
N GLN A 145 0.43 -3.32 -28.06
CA GLN A 145 0.11 -4.32 -29.09
C GLN A 145 0.22 -5.75 -28.55
N GLN A 146 1.28 -6.07 -27.81
CA GLN A 146 1.42 -7.38 -27.17
C GLN A 146 0.30 -7.67 -26.16
N ALA A 147 -0.10 -6.67 -25.37
CA ALA A 147 -1.21 -6.80 -24.42
C ALA A 147 -2.54 -7.06 -25.15
N ARG A 148 -2.82 -6.35 -26.26
CA ARG A 148 -4.00 -6.57 -27.11
C ARG A 148 -4.04 -8.00 -27.67
N LEU A 149 -2.93 -8.48 -28.20
CA LEU A 149 -2.84 -9.85 -28.74
C LEU A 149 -3.11 -10.91 -27.67
N LYS A 150 -2.60 -10.71 -26.44
CA LYS A 150 -2.87 -11.61 -25.32
C LYS A 150 -4.33 -11.58 -24.89
N ALA A 151 -4.94 -10.39 -24.80
CA ALA A 151 -6.35 -10.24 -24.45
C ALA A 151 -7.26 -10.95 -25.47
N ALA A 152 -7.03 -10.72 -26.77
CA ALA A 152 -7.76 -11.39 -27.84
C ALA A 152 -7.57 -12.92 -27.83
N ALA A 153 -6.36 -13.40 -27.48
CA ALA A 153 -6.11 -14.83 -27.33
C ALA A 153 -6.87 -15.45 -26.14
N LEU A 154 -6.97 -14.74 -25.00
CA LEU A 154 -7.74 -15.19 -23.84
C LEU A 154 -9.24 -15.24 -24.14
N GLN A 155 -9.79 -14.20 -24.79
CA GLN A 155 -11.19 -14.18 -25.22
C GLN A 155 -11.53 -15.37 -26.13
N ARG A 156 -10.68 -15.68 -27.11
CA ARG A 156 -10.86 -16.86 -27.98
C ARG A 156 -10.83 -18.19 -27.23
N VAL A 157 -10.05 -18.28 -26.15
CA VAL A 157 -10.00 -19.49 -25.31
C VAL A 157 -11.26 -19.62 -24.47
N GLU A 158 -11.79 -18.51 -23.95
CA GLU A 158 -13.05 -18.47 -23.21
C GLU A 158 -14.24 -18.80 -24.11
N GLU A 159 -14.30 -18.23 -25.31
CA GLU A 159 -15.31 -18.55 -26.33
C GLU A 159 -15.30 -20.05 -26.70
N ARG A 160 -14.11 -20.63 -26.90
CA ARG A 160 -13.96 -22.07 -27.18
C ARG A 160 -14.34 -22.98 -26.01
N ARG A 161 -14.29 -22.49 -24.77
CA ARG A 161 -14.72 -23.24 -23.58
C ARG A 161 -16.23 -23.17 -23.33
N ALA A 162 -16.91 -22.19 -23.91
CA ALA A 162 -18.34 -21.99 -23.77
C ALA A 162 -19.19 -22.76 -24.81
N VAL A 163 -18.55 -23.35 -25.83
CA VAL A 163 -19.13 -24.27 -26.84
C VAL A 163 -18.89 -25.71 -26.41
#